data_AF-A0A1G6PP20-F1
#
_entry.id   AF-A0A1G6PP20-F1
#
_cell.length_a   1.000
_cell.length_b   1.000
_cell.length_c   1.000
_cell.angle_alpha   90.00
_cell.angle_beta   90.00
_cell.angle_gamma   90.00
#
_symmetry.space_group_name_H-M   'P 1'
#
loop_
_entity.id
_entity.type
_entity.pdbx_description
1 polymer ?
#
loop_
_entity_poly.entity_id
_entity_poly.type
_entity_poly.pdbx_seq_one_letter_code
_entity_poly.pdbx_strand_id
1 'polypeptide(L)'
;MRIARAAEQSALAQSVGGKGNRVTEEYRIDMARVPEEMRKPLLLEGGFNGELEVFLKSLTDAVGWVQPIVLGMRPATPLMVTFTEQRRPPIYWAADAGYQAGAMADVTVNTSLRQIFIRYQEAGGVR
;
A
#
# COMPACT_ATOMS: atom_id res chain seq x y z
N MET A 1 37.36 16.79 17.40
CA MET A 1 36.17 16.58 16.54
C MET A 1 36.56 15.77 15.29
N ARG A 2 36.54 14.43 15.35
CA ARG A 2 36.72 13.52 14.18
C ARG A 2 36.12 12.14 14.49
N ILE A 3 34.79 12.06 14.63
CA ILE A 3 34.06 10.79 14.63
C ILE A 3 32.72 11.08 13.95
N ALA A 4 32.69 11.00 12.62
CA ALA A 4 31.46 11.14 11.84
C ALA A 4 31.53 10.35 10.51
N ARG A 5 32.71 10.21 9.90
CA ARG A 5 32.86 9.56 8.58
C ARG A 5 32.70 8.03 8.54
N ALA A 6 32.81 7.32 9.66
CA ALA A 6 32.76 5.85 9.66
C ALA A 6 31.32 5.29 9.62
N ALA A 7 30.34 6.05 10.13
CA ALA A 7 28.94 5.63 10.14
C ALA A 7 28.29 5.72 8.75
N GLU A 8 28.65 6.74 7.97
CA GLU A 8 28.09 6.97 6.63
C GLU A 8 28.53 5.90 5.62
N GLN A 9 29.77 5.40 5.72
CA GLN A 9 30.23 4.33 4.83
C GLN A 9 29.64 2.96 5.19
N SER A 10 29.27 2.72 6.45
CA SER A 10 28.61 1.48 6.86
C SER A 10 27.14 1.44 6.42
N ALA A 11 26.46 2.58 6.40
CA ALA A 11 25.09 2.70 5.89
C ALA A 11 25.00 2.50 4.36
N LEU A 12 26.03 2.95 3.62
CA LEU A 12 26.11 2.78 2.17
C LEU A 12 26.62 1.39 1.74
N ALA A 13 27.35 0.67 2.60
CA ALA A 13 27.83 -0.67 2.28
C ALA A 13 26.78 -1.77 2.52
N GLN A 14 25.78 -1.56 3.38
CA GLN A 14 24.67 -2.50 3.58
C GLN A 14 23.63 -2.46 2.46
N SER A 15 23.61 -1.41 1.64
CA SER A 15 22.63 -1.25 0.55
C SER A 15 23.09 -1.81 -0.81
N VAL A 16 24.33 -2.31 -0.94
CA VAL A 16 24.88 -2.80 -2.22
C VAL A 16 25.00 -4.34 -2.29
N GLY A 17 24.73 -5.06 -1.20
CA GLY A 17 24.92 -6.51 -1.09
C GLY A 17 23.69 -7.40 -1.31
N GLY A 18 22.52 -6.84 -1.63
CA GLY A 18 21.25 -7.58 -1.72
C GLY A 18 20.75 -7.73 -3.16
N LYS A 19 21.32 -8.69 -3.91
CA LYS A 19 20.72 -9.18 -5.16
C LYS A 19 19.27 -9.60 -4.93
N GLY A 20 18.33 -8.94 -5.58
CA GLY A 20 16.92 -9.33 -5.65
C GLY A 20 16.00 -8.11 -5.61
N ASN A 21 15.27 -7.89 -6.70
CA ASN A 21 14.24 -6.87 -6.80
C ASN A 21 13.09 -7.23 -5.82
N ARG A 22 13.22 -6.81 -4.54
CA ARG A 22 12.36 -7.19 -3.40
C ARG A 22 10.87 -6.93 -3.57
N VAL A 23 10.48 -6.13 -4.56
CA VAL A 23 9.07 -5.85 -4.87
C VAL A 23 8.34 -7.07 -5.49
N THR A 24 9.06 -8.15 -5.82
CA THR A 24 8.48 -9.35 -6.47
C THR A 24 8.28 -10.58 -5.57
N GLU A 25 8.63 -10.53 -4.27
CA GLU A 25 8.42 -11.66 -3.34
C GLU A 25 7.33 -11.45 -2.25
N GLU A 26 6.79 -10.24 -2.05
CA GLU A 26 6.30 -9.86 -0.70
C GLU A 26 4.79 -9.97 -0.39
N TYR A 27 3.90 -10.31 -1.35
CA TYR A 27 2.45 -10.40 -1.05
C TYR A 27 1.76 -11.74 -1.35
N ARG A 28 2.46 -12.72 -1.95
CA ARG A 28 1.89 -14.02 -2.39
C ARG A 28 0.54 -13.88 -3.13
N ILE A 29 0.38 -12.82 -3.92
CA ILE A 29 -0.86 -12.57 -4.68
C ILE A 29 -0.87 -13.49 -5.90
N ASP A 30 -1.88 -14.35 -5.98
CA ASP A 30 -2.10 -15.17 -7.17
C ASP A 30 -2.69 -14.32 -8.31
N MET A 31 -1.80 -13.83 -9.17
CA MET A 31 -2.14 -13.01 -10.33
C MET A 31 -3.05 -13.72 -11.33
N ALA A 32 -3.18 -15.05 -11.32
CA ALA A 32 -4.14 -15.73 -12.20
C ALA A 32 -5.59 -15.47 -11.79
N ARG A 33 -5.83 -15.13 -10.51
CA ARG A 33 -7.16 -14.87 -9.93
C ARG A 33 -7.52 -13.39 -9.85
N VAL A 34 -6.61 -12.53 -10.28
CA VAL A 34 -6.80 -11.07 -10.31
C VAL A 34 -7.41 -10.65 -11.66
N PRO A 35 -8.50 -9.87 -11.67
CA PRO A 35 -9.11 -9.35 -12.89
C PRO A 35 -8.13 -8.52 -13.72
N GLU A 36 -8.32 -8.49 -15.04
CA GLU A 36 -7.38 -7.86 -15.97
C GLU A 36 -7.10 -6.38 -15.66
N GLU A 37 -8.13 -5.64 -15.26
CA GLU A 37 -8.04 -4.23 -14.88
C GLU A 37 -7.14 -3.99 -13.66
N MET A 38 -7.06 -4.94 -12.73
CA MET A 38 -6.19 -4.87 -11.55
C MET A 38 -4.78 -5.44 -11.81
N ARG A 39 -4.59 -6.12 -12.96
CA ARG A 39 -3.30 -6.64 -13.42
C ARG A 39 -2.57 -5.68 -14.36
N LYS A 40 -3.31 -4.90 -15.15
CA LYS A 40 -2.74 -3.94 -16.09
C LYS A 40 -1.96 -2.87 -15.33
N PRO A 41 -0.67 -2.65 -15.65
CA PRO A 41 0.13 -1.67 -14.91
C PRO A 41 -0.43 -0.25 -15.03
N LEU A 42 -0.69 0.38 -13.89
CA LEU A 42 -1.08 1.78 -13.76
C LEU A 42 0.15 2.59 -13.35
N LEU A 43 0.39 3.72 -14.02
CA LEU A 43 1.39 4.70 -13.61
C LEU A 43 0.76 5.63 -12.57
N LEU A 44 1.37 5.70 -11.39
CA LEU A 44 1.05 6.70 -10.39
C LEU A 44 1.98 7.90 -10.58
N GLU A 45 1.62 8.81 -11.48
CA GLU A 45 2.43 9.98 -11.81
C GLU A 45 2.59 10.90 -10.60
N GLY A 46 3.82 11.32 -10.28
CA GLY A 46 4.14 12.15 -9.12
C GLY A 46 4.04 11.43 -7.77
N GLY A 47 3.66 10.14 -7.74
CA GLY A 47 3.41 9.41 -6.51
C GLY A 47 2.11 9.82 -5.81
N PHE A 48 1.99 9.51 -4.52
CA PHE A 48 0.85 9.90 -3.70
C PHE A 48 1.26 10.05 -2.24
N ASN A 49 0.79 11.08 -1.56
CA ASN A 49 0.87 11.23 -0.11
C ASN A 49 -0.45 11.83 0.37
N GLY A 50 -1.20 11.06 1.16
CA GLY A 50 -2.56 11.46 1.51
C GLY A 50 -3.30 10.37 2.29
N GLU A 51 -4.60 10.56 2.44
CA GLU A 51 -5.45 9.64 3.18
C GLU A 51 -5.64 8.30 2.44
N LEU A 52 -5.65 7.21 3.21
CA LEU A 52 -5.87 5.84 2.74
C LEU A 52 -7.19 5.71 1.96
N GLU A 53 -8.29 6.23 2.52
CA GLU A 53 -9.61 6.16 1.87
C GLU A 53 -9.62 6.89 0.52
N VAL A 54 -8.99 8.08 0.47
CA VAL A 54 -8.88 8.87 -0.76
C VAL A 54 -8.07 8.13 -1.82
N PHE A 55 -6.93 7.56 -1.42
CA PHE A 55 -6.10 6.77 -2.33
C PHE A 55 -6.86 5.59 -2.91
N LEU A 56 -7.49 4.78 -2.06
CA LEU A 56 -8.20 3.57 -2.50
C LEU A 56 -9.41 3.90 -3.36
N LYS A 57 -10.10 5.02 -3.06
CA LYS A 57 -11.15 5.58 -3.91
C LYS A 57 -10.63 5.92 -5.30
N SER A 58 -9.55 6.71 -5.39
CA SER A 58 -8.92 7.07 -6.67
C SER A 58 -8.42 5.85 -7.44
N LEU A 59 -7.89 4.85 -6.74
CA LEU A 59 -7.45 3.59 -7.33
C LEU A 59 -8.63 2.83 -7.93
N THR A 60 -9.75 2.67 -7.21
CA THR A 60 -10.95 1.99 -7.73
C THR A 60 -11.56 2.74 -8.91
N ASP A 61 -11.59 4.08 -8.87
CA ASP A 61 -12.08 4.91 -9.97
C ASP A 61 -11.22 4.71 -11.23
N ALA A 62 -9.90 4.65 -11.08
CA ALA A 62 -8.96 4.47 -12.19
C ALA A 62 -9.08 3.10 -12.88
N VAL A 63 -9.51 2.05 -12.15
CA VAL A 63 -9.71 0.70 -12.69
C VAL A 63 -11.16 0.38 -13.05
N GLY A 64 -12.09 1.32 -12.83
CA GLY A 64 -13.52 1.13 -13.09
C GLY A 64 -14.22 0.19 -12.11
N TRP A 65 -13.72 0.12 -10.87
CA TRP A 65 -14.33 -0.64 -9.78
C TRP A 65 -15.27 0.24 -8.95
N VAL A 66 -16.13 -0.39 -8.17
CA VAL A 66 -16.98 0.31 -7.22
C VAL A 66 -16.14 0.89 -6.07
N GLN A 67 -16.64 1.99 -5.51
CA GLN A 67 -16.00 2.73 -4.42
C GLN A 67 -15.74 1.83 -3.19
N PRO A 68 -14.63 2.01 -2.46
CA PRO A 68 -14.32 1.17 -1.30
C PRO A 68 -15.40 1.23 -0.23
N ILE A 69 -15.74 0.07 0.34
CA ILE A 69 -16.69 -0.02 1.45
C ILE A 69 -15.90 0.09 2.76
N VAL A 70 -16.28 1.06 3.58
CA VAL A 70 -15.69 1.28 4.91
C VAL A 70 -16.51 0.56 5.96
N LEU A 71 -15.85 -0.24 6.78
CA LEU A 71 -16.42 -1.02 7.88
C LEU A 71 -15.75 -0.63 9.20
N GLY A 72 -16.53 -0.55 10.27
CA GLY A 72 -16.04 -0.13 11.60
C GLY A 72 -16.10 1.38 11.79
N MET A 73 -15.62 1.83 12.95
CA MET A 73 -15.61 3.25 13.31
C MET A 73 -14.36 3.91 12.71
N ARG A 74 -14.55 4.99 11.95
CA ARG A 74 -13.42 5.76 11.42
C ARG A 74 -12.57 6.31 12.57
N PRO A 75 -11.23 6.21 12.50
CA PRO A 75 -10.36 6.80 13.49
C PRO A 75 -10.49 8.32 13.48
N ALA A 76 -10.25 8.97 14.63
CA ALA A 76 -10.27 10.43 14.74
C ALA A 76 -9.18 11.09 13.87
N THR A 77 -8.06 10.40 13.68
CA THR A 77 -6.98 10.80 12.77
C THR A 77 -7.02 9.89 11.54
N PRO A 78 -7.18 10.44 10.32
CA PRO A 78 -7.14 9.64 9.09
C PRO A 78 -5.82 8.87 8.95
N LEU A 79 -5.90 7.65 8.41
CA LEU A 79 -4.71 6.88 8.08
C LEU A 79 -4.05 7.43 6.83
N MET A 80 -2.75 7.71 6.92
CA MET A 80 -1.97 8.27 5.81
C MET A 80 -1.22 7.16 5.09
N VAL A 81 -1.18 7.22 3.76
CA VAL A 81 -0.37 6.35 2.90
C VAL A 81 0.52 7.18 2.00
N THR A 82 1.69 6.62 1.70
CA THR A 82 2.70 7.25 0.84
C THR A 82 3.18 6.27 -0.21
N PHE A 83 3.23 6.74 -1.45
CA PHE A 83 3.67 5.99 -2.60
C PHE A 83 4.58 6.87 -3.46
N THR A 84 5.69 6.30 -3.92
CA THR A 84 6.54 6.95 -4.92
C THR A 84 5.98 6.74 -6.30
N GLU A 85 6.38 7.59 -7.25
CA GLU A 85 6.05 7.37 -8.65
C GLU A 85 6.56 6.01 -9.12
N GLN A 86 5.64 5.18 -9.61
CA GLN A 86 5.96 3.88 -10.15
C GLN A 86 4.85 3.41 -11.08
N ARG A 87 5.22 2.63 -12.10
CA ARG A 87 4.26 1.88 -12.92
C ARG A 87 4.17 0.45 -12.41
N ARG A 88 3.01 0.04 -11.89
CA ARG A 88 2.76 -1.34 -11.44
C ARG A 88 1.28 -1.70 -11.41
N PRO A 89 0.93 -3.00 -11.35
CA PRO A 89 -0.46 -3.43 -11.22
C PRO A 89 -1.16 -2.82 -9.99
N PRO A 90 -2.39 -2.29 -10.15
CA PRO A 90 -3.23 -1.75 -9.07
C PRO A 90 -3.37 -2.64 -7.84
N ILE A 91 -3.37 -3.97 -8.02
CA ILE A 91 -3.47 -4.90 -6.90
C ILE A 91 -2.33 -4.74 -5.88
N TYR A 92 -1.12 -4.39 -6.34
CA TYR A 92 0.02 -4.15 -5.44
C TYR A 92 -0.14 -2.83 -4.69
N TRP A 93 -0.70 -1.79 -5.33
CA TRP A 93 -1.03 -0.54 -4.63
C TRP A 93 -2.01 -0.77 -3.49
N ALA A 94 -3.05 -1.59 -3.70
CA ALA A 94 -4.00 -1.94 -2.65
C ALA A 94 -3.36 -2.76 -1.52
N ALA A 95 -2.47 -3.70 -1.87
CA ALA A 95 -1.76 -4.52 -0.88
C ALA A 95 -0.79 -3.69 -0.02
N ASP A 96 0.00 -2.81 -0.64
CA ASP A 96 0.88 -1.89 0.11
C ASP A 96 0.09 -0.90 0.96
N ALA A 97 -1.07 -0.43 0.49
CA ALA A 97 -1.95 0.44 1.28
C ALA A 97 -2.41 -0.26 2.56
N GLY A 98 -2.79 -1.55 2.47
CA GLY A 98 -3.09 -2.38 3.64
C GLY A 98 -1.89 -2.59 4.56
N TYR A 99 -0.70 -2.80 3.98
CA TYR A 99 0.53 -2.92 4.75
C TYR A 99 0.87 -1.64 5.53
N GLN A 100 0.73 -0.47 4.90
CA GLN A 100 0.97 0.83 5.53
C GLN A 100 -0.09 1.18 6.60
N ALA A 101 -1.34 0.76 6.41
CA ALA A 101 -2.39 0.91 7.41
C ALA A 101 -2.10 0.12 8.70
N GLY A 102 -1.30 -0.94 8.60
CA GLY A 102 -0.81 -1.73 9.73
C GLY A 102 -1.95 -2.29 10.58
N ALA A 103 -1.81 -2.23 11.90
CA ALA A 103 -2.82 -2.75 12.83
C ALA A 103 -4.09 -1.88 12.93
N MET A 104 -4.13 -0.70 12.29
CA MET A 104 -5.26 0.23 12.42
C MET A 104 -6.40 -0.05 11.44
N ALA A 105 -6.10 -0.65 10.28
CA ALA A 105 -7.11 -1.08 9.33
C ALA A 105 -6.66 -2.27 8.48
N ASP A 106 -7.60 -3.17 8.19
CA ASP A 106 -7.41 -4.23 7.20
C ASP A 106 -7.98 -3.78 5.84
N VAL A 107 -7.15 -3.81 4.80
CA VAL A 107 -7.57 -3.58 3.41
C VAL A 107 -7.72 -4.93 2.72
N THR A 108 -8.95 -5.29 2.36
CA THR A 108 -9.27 -6.56 1.69
C THR A 108 -9.79 -6.31 0.28
N VAL A 109 -9.28 -7.07 -0.69
CA VAL A 109 -9.72 -7.00 -2.09
C VAL A 109 -10.56 -8.23 -2.40
N ASN A 110 -11.82 -8.02 -2.77
CA ASN A 110 -12.67 -9.09 -3.30
C ASN A 110 -12.75 -8.96 -4.83
N THR A 111 -12.04 -9.84 -5.53
CA THR A 111 -11.95 -9.80 -7.00
C THR A 111 -13.23 -10.25 -7.69
N SER A 112 -14.01 -11.15 -7.08
CA SER A 112 -15.29 -11.61 -7.62
C SER A 112 -16.35 -10.50 -7.58
N LEU A 113 -16.36 -9.70 -6.52
CA LEU A 113 -17.25 -8.56 -6.36
C LEU A 113 -16.71 -7.26 -6.96
N ARG A 114 -15.45 -7.26 -7.43
CA ARG A 114 -14.73 -6.05 -7.88
C ARG A 114 -14.80 -4.92 -6.85
N GLN A 115 -14.55 -5.27 -5.60
CA GLN A 115 -14.79 -4.41 -4.44
C GLN A 115 -13.58 -4.43 -3.51
N ILE A 116 -13.20 -3.25 -3.01
CA ILE A 116 -12.24 -3.11 -1.90
C ILE A 116 -13.01 -2.83 -0.61
N PHE A 117 -12.60 -3.46 0.48
CA PHE A 117 -13.11 -3.23 1.83
C PHE A 117 -12.00 -2.64 2.69
N ILE A 118 -12.32 -1.61 3.46
CA ILE A 118 -11.46 -1.00 4.47
C ILE A 118 -12.13 -1.27 5.81
N ARG A 119 -11.54 -2.14 6.62
CA ARG A 119 -12.06 -2.45 7.96
C ARG A 119 -11.17 -1.78 9.00
N TYR A 120 -11.67 -0.72 9.63
CA TYR A 120 -10.99 -0.12 10.77
C TYR A 120 -11.08 -1.01 11.99
N GLN A 121 -9.95 -1.20 12.65
CA GLN A 121 -9.89 -1.83 13.96
C GLN A 121 -10.32 -0.83 15.00
N GLU A 122 -11.06 -1.28 16.03
CA GLU A 122 -11.34 -0.40 17.16
C GLU A 122 -10.00 0.07 17.71
N ALA A 123 -9.80 1.40 17.76
CA ALA A 123 -8.66 1.95 18.46
C ALA A 123 -8.76 1.40 19.88
N GLY A 124 -7.83 0.50 20.23
CA GLY A 124 -7.73 -0.06 21.57
C GLY A 124 -7.48 1.10 22.52
N GLY A 125 -8.57 1.71 22.99
CA GLY A 125 -8.55 2.64 24.09
C GLY A 125 -7.99 1.85 25.25
N VAL A 126 -6.75 2.15 25.61
CA VAL A 126 -6.19 1.78 26.90
C VAL A 126 -7.21 2.28 27.92
N ARG A 127 -7.95 1.33 28.51
CA ARG A 127 -8.74 1.56 29.70
C ARG A 127 -7.84 1.44 30.91
#